data_AF-A0A3D5JDY0-F1
#
_entry.id   AF-A0A3D5JDY0-F1
#
_cell.length_a   1.000
_cell.length_b   1.000
_cell.length_c   1.000
_cell.angle_alpha   90.00
_cell.angle_beta   90.00
_cell.angle_gamma   90.00
#
_symmetry.space_group_name_H-M   'P 1'
#
loop_
_entity.id
_entity.type
_entity.pdbx_description
1 polymer ?
#
loop_
_entity_poly.entity_id
_entity_poly.type
_entity_poly.pdbx_seq_one_letter_code
_entity_poly.pdbx_strand_id
1 'polypeptide(L)'
;MLGIWVSSGRHSWTNEKFDSMVAEASNLVGDDKKREQMFRDAQKILVDDVGGVFIAHRWQGDLFKPYVQGDSFRVPDSNGISGKHWGNDWYWGNVYITNAK
;
A
#
# COMPACT_ATOMS: atom_id res chain seq x y z
N MET A 1 1.05 1.17 6.06
CA MET A 1 1.07 2.43 5.29
C MET A 1 1.14 3.69 6.18
N LEU A 2 0.85 3.63 7.49
CA LEU A 2 0.88 4.81 8.36
C LEU A 2 2.28 5.40 8.60
N GLY A 3 3.34 4.61 8.39
CA GLY A 3 4.72 5.07 8.51
C GLY A 3 5.15 6.21 7.58
N ILE A 4 4.38 6.53 6.53
CA ILE A 4 4.67 7.72 5.69
C ILE A 4 4.25 9.03 6.38
N TRP A 5 3.31 8.93 7.32
CA TRP A 5 2.68 10.05 8.05
C TRP A 5 3.33 10.31 9.41
N VAL A 6 4.29 9.48 9.85
CA VAL A 6 5.05 9.79 11.07
C VAL A 6 5.83 11.09 10.87
N SER A 7 6.06 11.87 11.92
CA SER A 7 6.56 13.25 11.81
C SER A 7 7.95 13.37 11.14
N SER A 8 8.76 12.30 11.12
CA SER A 8 10.03 12.23 10.37
C SER A 8 9.87 11.79 8.91
N GLY A 9 8.63 11.65 8.45
CA GLY A 9 8.24 11.12 7.15
C GLY A 9 8.25 12.16 6.04
N ARG A 10 7.42 11.93 5.01
CA ARG A 10 7.41 12.73 3.77
C ARG A 10 6.48 13.95 3.82
N HIS A 11 5.73 14.11 4.90
CA HIS A 11 4.70 15.14 5.06
C HIS A 11 5.11 16.12 6.17
N SER A 12 4.74 17.40 6.03
CA SER A 12 5.07 18.44 7.02
C SER A 12 4.16 18.44 8.26
N TRP A 13 3.13 17.59 8.28
CA TRP A 13 2.26 17.40 9.44
C TRP A 13 3.00 16.61 10.52
N THR A 14 2.86 17.02 11.78
CA THR A 14 3.52 16.39 12.92
C THR A 14 2.53 16.17 14.05
N ASN A 15 2.61 15.00 14.70
CA ASN A 15 1.76 14.67 15.84
C ASN A 15 2.43 13.58 16.71
N GLU A 16 2.96 13.97 17.86
CA GLU A 16 3.75 13.07 18.74
C GLU A 16 2.92 11.88 19.27
N LYS A 17 1.63 12.09 19.49
CA LYS A 17 0.71 11.03 19.95
C LYS A 17 0.52 9.99 18.85
N PHE A 18 0.29 10.44 17.61
CA PHE A 18 0.20 9.57 16.45
C PHE A 18 1.49 8.76 16.26
N ASP A 19 2.65 9.41 16.32
CA ASP A 19 3.96 8.76 16.17
C ASP A 19 4.16 7.64 17.19
N SER A 20 3.84 7.92 18.46
CA SER A 20 3.95 6.95 19.55
C SER A 20 3.04 5.74 19.31
N MET A 21 1.78 5.99 18.92
CA MET A 21 0.82 4.91 18.66
C MET A 21 1.24 4.03 17.47
N VAL A 22 1.74 4.64 16.40
CA VAL A 22 2.25 3.90 15.22
C VAL A 22 3.48 3.08 15.60
N ALA A 23 4.40 3.62 16.40
CA ALA A 23 5.57 2.89 16.87
C ALA A 23 5.18 1.70 17.77
N GLU A 24 4.30 1.90 18.75
CA GLU A 24 3.81 0.84 19.64
C GLU A 24 3.11 -0.28 18.85
N ALA A 25 2.21 0.08 17.93
CA ALA A 25 1.51 -0.88 17.10
C ALA A 25 2.48 -1.67 16.21
N SER A 26 3.51 -1.02 15.66
CA SER A 26 4.48 -1.67 14.78
C SER A 26 5.37 -2.67 15.51
N ASN A 27 5.59 -2.47 16.81
CA ASN A 27 6.38 -3.38 17.66
C ASN A 27 5.56 -4.55 18.24
N LEU A 28 4.23 -4.57 18.06
CA LEU A 28 3.39 -5.66 18.55
C LEU A 28 3.44 -6.87 17.61
N VAL A 29 3.94 -8.00 18.13
CA VAL A 29 4.06 -9.27 17.41
C VAL A 29 3.13 -10.31 18.05
N GLY A 30 2.49 -11.16 17.23
CA GLY A 30 1.71 -12.31 17.69
C GLY A 30 0.24 -12.07 18.03
N ASP A 31 -0.23 -10.81 18.04
CA ASP A 31 -1.64 -10.47 18.22
C ASP A 31 -2.11 -9.50 17.12
N ASP A 32 -2.53 -10.07 15.99
CA ASP A 32 -2.91 -9.31 14.80
C ASP A 32 -4.16 -8.45 15.03
N LYS A 33 -5.14 -8.93 15.81
CA LYS A 33 -6.38 -8.19 16.09
C LYS A 33 -6.11 -6.94 16.91
N LYS A 34 -5.29 -7.09 17.96
CA LYS A 34 -4.88 -5.94 18.77
C LYS A 34 -4.03 -4.97 17.94
N ARG A 35 -3.09 -5.47 17.14
CA ARG A 35 -2.26 -4.64 16.25
C ARG A 35 -3.12 -3.84 15.27
N GLU A 36 -4.11 -4.48 14.65
CA GLU A 36 -5.05 -3.81 13.74
C GLU A 36 -5.80 -2.70 14.45
N GLN A 37 -6.35 -2.98 15.65
CA GLN A 37 -7.10 -1.99 16.42
C GLN A 37 -6.23 -0.77 16.78
N MET A 38 -4.98 -0.99 17.21
CA MET A 38 -4.05 0.11 17.53
C MET A 38 -3.79 1.01 16.31
N PHE A 39 -3.63 0.43 15.11
CA PHE A 39 -3.48 1.22 13.89
C PHE A 39 -4.76 1.98 13.51
N ARG A 40 -5.95 1.38 13.71
CA ARG A 40 -7.23 2.07 13.50
C ARG A 40 -7.41 3.25 14.46
N ASP A 41 -6.95 3.10 15.69
CA ASP A 41 -7.00 4.20 16.67
C ASP A 41 -6.03 5.32 16.30
N ALA A 42 -4.83 5.01 15.79
CA ALA A 42 -3.92 6.02 15.27
C ALA A 42 -4.50 6.75 14.04
N GLN A 43 -5.21 6.03 13.16
CA GLN A 43 -5.87 6.63 11.99
C GLN A 43 -6.91 7.69 12.35
N LYS A 44 -7.58 7.59 13.50
CA LYS A 44 -8.54 8.62 13.94
C LYS A 44 -7.85 9.97 14.08
N ILE A 45 -6.68 10.01 14.74
CA ILE A 45 -5.88 11.25 14.87
C ILE A 45 -5.54 11.80 13.48
N LEU A 46 -5.05 10.95 12.58
CA LEU A 46 -4.65 11.37 11.24
C LEU A 46 -5.79 12.02 10.44
N VAL A 47 -7.02 11.55 10.62
CA VAL A 47 -8.20 12.07 9.94
C VAL A 47 -8.78 13.31 10.66
N ASP A 48 -8.91 13.25 11.99
CA ASP A 48 -9.52 14.32 12.79
C ASP A 48 -8.64 15.58 12.83
N ASP A 49 -7.32 15.41 12.87
CA ASP A 49 -6.33 16.48 12.83
C ASP A 49 -5.93 16.88 11.40
N VAL A 50 -6.56 16.26 10.40
CA VAL A 50 -6.39 16.57 8.96
C VAL A 50 -4.93 16.51 8.53
N GLY A 51 -4.20 15.45 8.93
CA GLY A 51 -2.84 15.22 8.43
C GLY A 51 -2.82 15.02 6.91
N GLY A 52 -3.94 14.55 6.33
CA GLY A 52 -4.18 14.54 4.90
C GLY A 52 -5.67 14.53 4.55
N VAL A 53 -6.02 14.98 3.34
CA VAL A 53 -7.37 14.89 2.78
C VAL A 53 -7.44 13.65 1.88
N PHE A 54 -8.05 12.59 2.38
CA PHE A 54 -8.13 11.29 1.70
C PHE A 54 -9.35 11.24 0.78
N ILE A 55 -9.12 11.27 -0.54
CA ILE A 55 -10.21 11.32 -1.54
C ILE A 55 -10.51 9.94 -2.12
N ALA A 56 -9.46 9.18 -2.48
CA ALA A 56 -9.62 7.90 -3.16
C ALA A 56 -8.41 6.98 -2.97
N HIS A 57 -8.67 5.68 -3.04
CA HIS A 57 -7.64 4.67 -3.30
C HIS A 57 -7.56 4.45 -4.81
N ARG A 58 -6.49 4.97 -5.43
CA ARG A 58 -6.33 4.94 -6.89
C ARG A 58 -6.17 3.50 -7.41
N TRP A 59 -6.88 3.19 -8.49
CA TRP A 59 -6.55 2.04 -9.32
C TRP A 59 -5.51 2.47 -10.36
N GLN A 60 -4.43 1.70 -10.47
CA GLN A 60 -3.42 1.92 -11.49
C GLN A 60 -3.80 1.09 -12.71
N GLY A 61 -4.08 1.75 -13.83
CA GLY A 61 -4.33 1.11 -15.11
C GLY A 61 -3.10 1.24 -15.99
N ASP A 62 -2.51 0.11 -16.38
CA ASP A 62 -1.38 0.07 -17.31
C ASP A 62 -1.86 -0.56 -18.63
N LEU A 63 -1.57 0.10 -19.75
CA LEU A 63 -1.91 -0.40 -21.09
C LEU A 63 -0.66 -0.97 -21.76
N PHE A 64 -0.77 -2.22 -22.21
CA PHE A 64 0.29 -2.91 -22.92
C PHE A 64 -0.08 -3.15 -24.38
N LYS A 65 0.94 -3.24 -25.24
CA LYS A 65 0.73 -3.68 -26.63
C LYS A 65 0.14 -5.10 -26.62
N PRO A 66 -0.72 -5.46 -27.60
CA PRO A 66 -1.37 -6.78 -27.61
C PRO A 66 -0.39 -7.96 -27.61
N TYR A 67 0.84 -7.76 -28.11
CA TYR A 67 1.89 -8.78 -28.12
C TYR A 67 2.70 -8.87 -26.83
N VAL A 68 2.43 -8.04 -25.82
CA VAL A 68 3.04 -8.13 -24.50
C VAL A 68 2.13 -8.98 -23.63
N GLN A 69 2.67 -10.09 -23.13
CA GLN A 69 1.93 -11.19 -22.53
C GLN A 69 2.60 -11.62 -21.22
N GLY A 70 1.83 -12.22 -20.33
CA GLY A 70 2.26 -12.62 -18.99
C GLY A 70 1.06 -12.91 -18.09
N ASP A 71 1.18 -13.93 -17.25
CA ASP A 71 0.20 -14.27 -16.22
C ASP A 71 0.09 -13.14 -15.19
N SER A 72 1.15 -12.37 -14.98
CA SER A 72 1.15 -11.18 -14.13
C SER A 72 0.09 -10.13 -14.53
N PHE A 73 -0.39 -10.15 -15.77
CA PHE A 73 -1.48 -9.27 -16.23
C PHE A 73 -2.88 -9.87 -16.03
N ARG A 74 -3.01 -11.18 -15.84
CA ARG A 74 -4.27 -11.94 -16.05
C ARG A 74 -4.70 -12.74 -14.85
N VAL A 75 -3.73 -13.22 -14.08
CA VAL A 75 -3.94 -14.02 -12.89
C VAL A 75 -3.73 -13.10 -11.68
N PRO A 76 -4.75 -12.93 -10.82
CA PRO A 76 -4.57 -12.21 -9.58
C PRO A 76 -3.49 -12.85 -8.71
N ASP A 77 -2.66 -12.03 -8.08
CA ASP A 77 -1.69 -12.49 -7.10
C ASP A 77 -2.36 -12.91 -5.76
N SER A 78 -1.57 -13.22 -4.74
CA SER A 78 -2.10 -13.57 -3.41
C SER A 78 -2.85 -12.42 -2.72
N ASN A 79 -2.72 -11.19 -3.21
CA ASN A 79 -3.47 -10.02 -2.74
C ASN A 79 -4.76 -9.80 -3.57
N GLY A 80 -5.03 -10.67 -4.55
CA GLY A 80 -6.19 -10.55 -5.43
C GLY A 80 -6.04 -9.48 -6.52
N ILE A 81 -4.82 -9.01 -6.78
CA ILE A 81 -4.56 -7.95 -7.77
C ILE A 81 -3.95 -8.56 -9.03
N SER A 82 -4.59 -8.36 -10.17
CA SER A 82 -3.98 -8.56 -11.49
C SER A 82 -3.35 -7.25 -11.97
N GLY A 83 -2.10 -7.27 -12.44
CA GLY A 83 -1.38 -6.07 -12.87
C GLY A 83 -0.32 -5.59 -11.87
N LYS A 84 0.40 -4.53 -12.23
CA LYS A 84 1.48 -3.98 -11.42
C LYS A 84 0.93 -3.27 -10.19
N HIS A 85 1.48 -3.55 -9.02
CA HIS A 85 1.21 -2.81 -7.79
C HIS A 85 2.45 -2.69 -6.90
N TRP A 86 2.38 -1.80 -5.91
CA TRP A 86 3.47 -1.58 -4.97
C TRP A 86 3.76 -2.85 -4.17
N GLY A 87 5.05 -3.18 -4.02
CA GLY A 87 5.52 -4.37 -3.30
C GLY A 87 5.57 -5.66 -4.13
N ASN A 88 5.17 -5.63 -5.41
CA ASN A 88 5.23 -6.79 -6.31
C ASN A 88 6.26 -6.57 -7.42
N ASP A 89 7.54 -6.52 -7.03
CA ASP A 89 8.64 -6.29 -7.99
C ASP A 89 8.85 -7.49 -8.93
N TRP A 90 8.42 -8.68 -8.52
CA TRP A 90 8.45 -9.91 -9.33
C TRP A 90 7.49 -9.89 -10.53
N TYR A 91 6.58 -8.90 -10.58
CA TYR A 91 5.67 -8.66 -11.69
C TYR A 91 6.35 -8.77 -13.06
N TRP A 92 7.58 -8.25 -13.21
CA TRP A 92 8.28 -8.27 -14.49
C TRP A 92 8.89 -9.62 -14.86
N GLY A 93 9.05 -10.54 -13.91
CA GLY A 93 9.68 -11.84 -14.12
C GLY A 93 8.90 -12.78 -15.04
N ASN A 94 7.62 -12.49 -15.27
CA ASN A 94 6.73 -13.28 -16.13
C ASN A 94 6.22 -12.49 -17.35
N VAL A 95 6.77 -11.30 -17.61
CA VAL A 95 6.38 -10.50 -18.79
C VAL A 95 7.25 -10.88 -19.98
N TYR A 96 6.62 -11.20 -21.11
CA TYR A 96 7.30 -11.57 -22.35
C TYR A 96 6.61 -10.99 -23.60
N ILE A 97 7.36 -10.95 -24.69
CA ILE A 97 6.87 -10.54 -26.02
C ILE A 97 6.53 -11.80 -26.80
N THR A 98 5.34 -11.84 -27.38
CA THR A 98 4.96 -12.89 -28.33
C THR A 98 5.12 -12.39 -29.75
N ASN A 99 5.37 -13.32 -30.68
CA ASN A 99 5.23 -13.05 -32.10
C ASN A 99 3.74 -13.01 -32.44
N ALA A 100 3.06 -11.92 -32.07
CA ALA A 100 1.71 -11.69 -32.56
C ALA A 100 1.79 -11.44 -34.07
N LYS A 101 1.06 -12.23 -34.84
CA LYS A 101 0.70 -11.87 -36.22
C LYS A 101 -0.35 -10.77 -36.20
#